data_AF-A0A8B5X657-F1
#
_entry.id   AF-A0A8B5X657-F1
#
_cell.length_a   1.000
_cell.length_b   1.000
_cell.length_c   1.000
_cell.angle_alpha   90.00
_cell.angle_beta   90.00
_cell.angle_gamma   90.00
#
_symmetry.space_group_name_H-M   'P 1'
#
loop_
_entity.id
_entity.type
_entity.pdbx_description
1 polymer ?
#
loop_
_entity_poly.entity_id
_entity_poly.type
_entity_poly.pdbx_seq_one_letter_code
_entity_poly.pdbx_strand_id
1 'polypeptide(L)'
;MTISSQKIADRVYWITLSGLLTWAEFQNFLVQAETEKVFATGKIKFLLLLDEFTGWEPGEEWGDVSFFFKHDPDIEKIAVVGESCWRDDMQMFLFADYRQAEVKFFAETDLETARVWLMS
;
A
#
# COMPACT_ATOMS: atom_id res chain seq x y z
N MET A 1 -2.93 -3.76 -16.10
CA MET A 1 -2.81 -2.64 -15.15
C MET A 1 -2.05 -3.17 -13.97
N THR A 2 -0.92 -2.56 -13.69
CA THR A 2 0.07 -3.00 -12.69
C THR A 2 -0.45 -2.82 -11.27
N ILE A 3 -1.39 -1.88 -11.08
CA ILE A 3 -2.10 -1.60 -9.84
C ILE A 3 -3.61 -1.82 -10.02
N SER A 4 -4.23 -2.49 -9.06
CA SER A 4 -5.69 -2.61 -8.95
C SER A 4 -6.12 -2.44 -7.50
N SER A 5 -7.33 -1.95 -7.26
CA SER A 5 -7.87 -1.80 -5.90
C SER A 5 -9.34 -2.19 -5.82
N GLN A 6 -9.74 -2.67 -4.64
CA GLN A 6 -11.12 -3.02 -4.32
C GLN A 6 -11.40 -2.82 -2.83
N LYS A 7 -12.61 -2.34 -2.49
CA LYS A 7 -13.07 -2.25 -1.10
C LYS A 7 -13.57 -3.62 -0.65
N ILE A 8 -12.95 -4.21 0.37
CA ILE A 8 -13.29 -5.55 0.87
C ILE A 8 -14.13 -5.55 2.15
N ALA A 9 -14.09 -4.45 2.89
CA ALA A 9 -14.92 -4.21 4.08
C ALA A 9 -15.07 -2.70 4.30
N ASP A 10 -15.78 -2.29 5.36
CA ASP A 10 -15.89 -0.86 5.65
C ASP A 10 -14.50 -0.27 5.96
N ARG A 11 -14.09 0.73 5.17
CA ARG A 11 -12.78 1.40 5.24
C ARG A 11 -11.57 0.48 5.11
N VAL A 12 -11.74 -0.72 4.54
CA VAL A 12 -10.65 -1.64 4.24
C VAL A 12 -10.54 -1.84 2.74
N TYR A 13 -9.36 -1.53 2.22
CA TYR A 13 -9.04 -1.57 0.80
C TYR A 13 -7.97 -2.62 0.54
N TRP A 14 -8.22 -3.45 -0.45
CA TRP A 14 -7.27 -4.40 -1.00
C TRP A 14 -6.67 -3.81 -2.26
N ILE A 15 -5.35 -3.76 -2.34
CA ILE A 15 -4.60 -3.25 -3.48
C ILE A 15 -3.67 -4.36 -3.93
N THR A 16 -3.71 -4.70 -5.21
CA THR A 16 -2.77 -5.65 -5.81
C THR A 16 -1.78 -4.87 -6.68
N LEU A 17 -0.49 -5.09 -6.43
CA LEU A 17 0.64 -4.61 -7.22
C LEU A 17 1.25 -5.81 -7.96
N SER A 18 1.40 -5.72 -9.28
CA SER A 18 1.86 -6.84 -10.11
C SER A 18 2.79 -6.38 -11.21
N GLY A 19 3.84 -7.13 -11.51
CA GLY A 19 4.86 -6.71 -12.48
C GLY A 19 5.67 -5.49 -12.03
N LEU A 20 6.05 -4.64 -12.99
CA LEU A 20 6.89 -3.46 -12.76
C LEU A 20 6.04 -2.21 -12.55
N LEU A 21 6.04 -1.66 -11.33
CA LEU A 21 5.33 -0.42 -10.98
C LEU A 21 5.96 0.81 -11.63
N THR A 22 5.18 1.47 -12.49
CA THR A 22 5.57 2.76 -13.08
C THR A 22 5.10 3.92 -12.20
N TRP A 23 5.85 5.01 -12.20
CA TRP A 23 5.52 6.26 -11.53
C TRP A 23 4.19 6.82 -12.04
N ALA A 24 3.95 6.75 -13.35
CA ALA A 24 2.71 7.22 -13.95
C ALA A 24 1.47 6.45 -13.45
N GLU A 25 1.57 5.12 -13.34
CA GLU A 25 0.48 4.30 -12.78
C GLU A 25 0.28 4.57 -11.29
N PHE A 26 1.37 4.70 -10.52
CA PHE A 26 1.32 5.01 -9.10
C PHE A 26 0.66 6.38 -8.85
N GLN A 27 1.10 7.44 -9.54
CA GLN A 27 0.52 8.77 -9.42
C GLN A 27 -0.96 8.81 -9.81
N ASN A 28 -1.33 8.18 -10.92
CA ASN A 28 -2.73 8.11 -11.31
C ASN A 28 -3.57 7.42 -10.23
N PHE A 29 -3.08 6.33 -9.64
CA PHE A 29 -3.76 5.66 -8.54
C PHE A 29 -3.97 6.55 -7.31
N LEU A 30 -2.95 7.32 -6.90
CA LEU A 30 -3.07 8.26 -5.78
C LEU A 30 -4.12 9.34 -6.06
N VAL A 31 -4.11 9.93 -7.26
CA VAL A 31 -5.09 10.94 -7.68
C VAL A 31 -6.51 10.38 -7.69
N GLN A 32 -6.70 9.13 -8.14
CA GLN A 32 -8.01 8.47 -8.07
C GLN A 32 -8.46 8.30 -6.62
N ALA A 33 -7.59 7.84 -5.72
CA ALA A 33 -7.93 7.67 -4.31
C ALA A 33 -8.36 8.99 -3.63
N GLU A 34 -7.70 10.11 -3.97
CA GLU A 34 -8.13 11.45 -3.50
C GLU A 34 -9.48 11.88 -4.10
N THR A 35 -9.67 11.64 -5.40
CA THR A 35 -10.90 12.01 -6.12
C THR A 35 -12.11 11.25 -5.59
N GLU A 36 -11.93 9.96 -5.28
CA GLU A 36 -12.93 9.09 -4.66
C GLU A 36 -13.14 9.36 -3.17
N LYS A 37 -12.38 10.31 -2.59
CA LYS A 37 -12.46 10.71 -1.18
C LYS A 37 -12.24 9.56 -0.21
N VAL A 38 -11.35 8.62 -0.58
CA VAL A 38 -11.01 7.44 0.24
C VAL A 38 -10.58 7.84 1.65
N PHE A 39 -9.84 8.95 1.78
CA PHE A 39 -9.31 9.46 3.05
C PHE A 39 -10.23 10.45 3.79
N ALA A 40 -11.42 10.76 3.26
CA ALA A 40 -12.22 11.87 3.78
C ALA A 40 -12.98 11.57 5.07
N THR A 41 -13.07 10.30 5.52
CA THR A 41 -13.93 9.96 6.66
C THR A 41 -13.38 8.82 7.52
N GLY A 42 -12.74 9.20 8.62
CA GLY A 42 -12.16 8.26 9.58
C GLY A 42 -10.94 7.52 9.04
N LYS A 43 -10.32 6.71 9.90
CA LYS A 43 -9.11 5.99 9.50
C LYS A 43 -9.43 4.80 8.62
N ILE A 44 -8.56 4.55 7.65
CA ILE A 44 -8.66 3.44 6.70
C ILE A 44 -7.55 2.42 6.91
N LYS A 45 -7.75 1.23 6.36
CA LYS A 45 -6.82 0.10 6.42
C LYS A 45 -6.53 -0.41 5.02
N PHE A 46 -5.27 -0.72 4.74
CA PHE A 46 -4.83 -1.24 3.46
C PHE A 46 -4.26 -2.65 3.58
N LEU A 47 -4.61 -3.51 2.62
CA LEU A 47 -3.89 -4.74 2.33
C LEU A 47 -3.23 -4.57 0.95
N LEU A 48 -1.89 -4.58 0.92
CA LEU A 48 -1.09 -4.57 -0.30
C LEU A 48 -0.67 -6.00 -0.61
N LEU A 49 -1.12 -6.56 -1.73
CA LEU A 49 -0.68 -7.84 -2.26
C LEU A 49 0.34 -7.61 -3.36
N LEU A 50 1.52 -8.22 -3.24
CA LEU A 50 2.55 -8.25 -4.27
C LEU A 50 2.41 -9.55 -5.06
N ASP A 51 1.79 -9.47 -6.23
CA ASP A 51 1.45 -10.62 -7.09
C ASP A 51 2.32 -10.60 -8.34
N GLU A 52 3.26 -11.53 -8.49
CA GLU A 52 4.29 -11.48 -9.55
C GLU A 52 4.98 -10.10 -9.65
N PHE A 53 5.21 -9.47 -8.50
CA PHE A 53 5.76 -8.13 -8.40
C PHE A 53 7.27 -8.14 -8.70
N THR A 54 7.71 -7.30 -9.63
CA THR A 54 9.10 -7.26 -10.10
C THR A 54 9.84 -5.98 -9.69
N GLY A 55 9.19 -5.09 -8.94
CA GLY A 55 9.76 -3.84 -8.42
C GLY A 55 9.11 -2.61 -9.02
N TRP A 56 9.82 -1.50 -8.96
CA TRP A 56 9.43 -0.21 -9.53
C TRP A 56 10.44 0.23 -10.60
N GLU A 57 9.98 1.03 -11.55
CA GLU A 57 10.85 1.60 -12.57
C GLU A 57 11.92 2.52 -11.94
N PRO A 58 13.14 2.59 -12.52
CA PRO A 58 14.14 3.52 -12.05
C PRO A 58 13.71 4.97 -12.34
N GLY A 59 13.82 5.84 -11.33
CA GLY A 59 13.46 7.25 -11.46
C GLY A 59 13.72 8.02 -10.16
N GLU A 60 13.91 9.33 -10.28
CA GLU A 60 14.04 10.23 -9.10
C GLU A 60 12.68 10.63 -8.54
N GLU A 61 11.62 10.45 -9.33
CA GLU A 61 10.25 10.83 -9.02
C GLU A 61 9.70 10.13 -7.78
N TRP A 62 10.18 8.92 -7.48
CA TRP A 62 9.88 8.18 -6.26
C TRP A 62 10.27 8.90 -4.96
N GLY A 63 11.09 9.96 -5.06
CA GLY A 63 11.41 10.84 -3.94
C GLY A 63 10.28 11.78 -3.52
N ASP A 64 9.18 11.89 -4.28
CA ASP A 64 8.00 12.63 -3.82
C ASP A 64 7.20 11.82 -2.81
N VAL A 65 7.34 12.26 -1.56
CA VAL A 65 6.77 11.64 -0.35
C VAL A 65 5.54 12.40 0.18
N SER A 66 5.12 13.46 -0.51
CA SER A 66 4.12 14.41 -0.03
C SER A 66 2.78 13.73 0.29
N PHE A 67 2.38 12.76 -0.54
CA PHE A 67 1.15 12.00 -0.35
C PHE A 67 1.16 11.20 0.96
N PHE A 68 2.26 10.50 1.24
CA PHE A 68 2.39 9.67 2.43
C PHE A 68 2.26 10.52 3.70
N PHE A 69 2.96 11.65 3.78
CA PHE A 69 2.86 12.54 4.94
C PHE A 69 1.49 13.19 5.10
N LYS A 70 0.85 13.56 3.98
CA LYS A 70 -0.48 14.19 3.99
C LYS A 70 -1.55 13.25 4.54
N HIS A 71 -1.52 11.97 4.14
CA HIS A 71 -2.59 11.01 4.43
C HIS A 71 -2.25 10.01 5.53
N ASP A 72 -1.04 10.01 6.08
CA ASP A 72 -0.71 9.13 7.19
C ASP A 72 -1.65 9.24 8.40
N PRO A 73 -2.12 10.44 8.82
CA PRO A 73 -3.11 10.55 9.90
C PRO A 73 -4.44 9.86 9.60
N ASP A 74 -4.77 9.69 8.32
CA ASP A 74 -5.99 9.06 7.82
C ASP A 74 -5.86 7.53 7.72
N ILE A 75 -4.68 6.96 7.98
CA ILE A 75 -4.41 5.53 7.83
C ILE A 75 -4.18 4.91 9.22
N GLU A 76 -4.82 3.77 9.49
CA GLU A 76 -4.66 3.03 10.74
C GLU A 76 -3.63 1.92 10.60
N LYS A 77 -3.77 1.07 9.57
CA LYS A 77 -2.96 -0.14 9.38
C LYS A 77 -2.70 -0.41 7.90
N ILE A 78 -1.50 -0.92 7.61
CA ILE A 78 -1.11 -1.41 6.29
C ILE A 78 -0.51 -2.81 6.46
N ALA A 79 -1.17 -3.80 5.89
CA ALA A 79 -0.62 -5.14 5.73
C ALA A 79 0.00 -5.25 4.34
N VAL A 80 1.26 -5.69 4.24
CA VAL A 80 1.92 -6.01 2.98
C VAL A 80 2.11 -7.52 2.91
N VAL A 81 1.72 -8.13 1.81
CA VAL A 81 1.80 -9.58 1.59
C VAL A 81 2.55 -9.84 0.30
N GLY A 82 3.67 -10.56 0.37
CA GLY A 82 4.48 -10.88 -0.81
C GLY A 82 5.72 -11.70 -0.51
N GLU A 83 6.57 -11.86 -1.52
CA GLU A 83 7.85 -12.56 -1.39
C GLU A 83 8.78 -11.84 -0.40
N SER A 84 9.53 -12.61 0.40
CA SER A 84 10.34 -12.07 1.49
C SER A 84 11.46 -11.12 1.04
N CYS A 85 11.90 -11.21 -0.23
CA CYS A 85 12.89 -10.31 -0.80
C CYS A 85 12.41 -8.85 -0.82
N TRP A 86 11.10 -8.60 -0.95
CA TRP A 86 10.52 -7.26 -1.01
C TRP A 86 10.28 -6.62 0.36
N ARG A 87 10.58 -7.33 1.46
CA ARG A 87 10.28 -6.86 2.82
C ARG A 87 10.91 -5.50 3.11
N ASP A 88 12.23 -5.42 2.95
CA ASP A 88 12.99 -4.22 3.35
C ASP A 88 12.69 -3.06 2.39
N ASP A 89 12.60 -3.36 1.09
CA ASP A 89 12.23 -2.41 0.05
C ASP A 89 10.84 -1.81 0.29
N MET A 90 9.84 -2.61 0.65
CA MET A 90 8.50 -2.13 0.96
C MET A 90 8.43 -1.36 2.29
N GLN A 91 9.22 -1.73 3.29
CA GLN A 91 9.32 -0.95 4.53
C GLN A 91 9.85 0.45 4.24
N MET A 92 10.89 0.56 3.42
CA MET A 92 11.45 1.84 2.99
C MET A 92 10.46 2.63 2.14
N PHE A 93 9.86 1.99 1.13
CA PHE A 93 8.89 2.61 0.23
C PHE A 93 7.68 3.22 0.97
N LEU A 94 7.19 2.52 2.00
CA LEU A 94 6.05 2.96 2.80
C LEU A 94 6.42 3.91 3.95
N PHE A 95 7.70 4.24 4.12
CA PHE A 95 8.23 5.00 5.25
C PHE A 95 7.76 4.42 6.60
N ALA A 96 7.80 3.09 6.72
CA ALA A 96 7.18 2.36 7.82
C ALA A 96 7.64 2.82 9.22
N ASP A 97 8.91 3.20 9.37
CA ASP A 97 9.46 3.67 10.66
C ASP A 97 9.13 5.14 10.99
N TYR A 98 8.65 5.92 10.02
CA TYR A 98 8.43 7.38 10.17
C TYR A 98 6.96 7.77 10.24
N ARG A 99 6.07 6.78 10.23
CA ARG A 99 4.64 6.98 10.09
C ARG A 99 3.87 6.53 11.33
N GLN A 100 2.67 7.05 11.51
CA GLN A 100 1.76 6.74 12.61
C GLN A 100 0.98 5.45 12.36
N ALA A 101 0.68 5.14 11.09
CA ALA A 101 0.00 3.90 10.75
C ALA A 101 0.87 2.68 11.05
N GLU A 102 0.28 1.62 11.59
CA GLU A 102 1.02 0.38 11.81
C GLU A 102 1.26 -0.31 10.46
N VAL A 103 2.51 -0.67 10.17
CA VAL A 103 2.87 -1.42 8.97
C VAL A 103 3.38 -2.79 9.35
N LYS A 104 2.88 -3.83 8.68
CA LYS A 104 3.38 -5.19 8.87
C LYS A 104 3.50 -5.95 7.56
N PHE A 105 4.65 -6.58 7.37
CA PHE A 105 4.93 -7.45 6.24
C PHE A 105 4.66 -8.91 6.60
N PHE A 106 4.03 -9.64 5.68
CA PHE A 106 3.67 -11.05 5.75
C PHE A 106 4.18 -11.77 4.50
N ALA A 107 4.57 -13.04 4.64
CA ALA A 107 4.91 -13.85 3.48
C ALA A 107 3.67 -14.11 2.61
N GLU A 108 3.87 -14.39 1.33
CA GLU A 108 2.78 -14.71 0.38
C GLU A 108 1.83 -15.80 0.88
N THR A 109 2.35 -16.78 1.62
CA THR A 109 1.58 -17.89 2.21
C THR A 109 0.70 -17.47 3.39
N ASP A 110 0.95 -16.30 3.97
CA ASP A 110 0.32 -15.80 5.19
C ASP A 110 -0.77 -14.77 4.91
N LEU A 111 -1.36 -14.80 3.70
CA LEU A 111 -2.41 -13.87 3.25
C LEU A 111 -3.60 -13.81 4.22
N GLU A 112 -4.04 -14.97 4.74
CA GLU A 112 -5.13 -15.03 5.70
C GLU A 112 -4.73 -14.39 7.04
N THR A 113 -3.52 -14.66 7.52
CA THR A 113 -2.99 -14.05 8.75
C THR A 113 -2.88 -12.54 8.62
N ALA A 114 -2.44 -12.04 7.47
CA ALA A 114 -2.39 -10.61 7.15
C ALA A 114 -3.78 -9.98 7.23
N ARG A 115 -4.79 -10.63 6.65
CA ARG A 115 -6.18 -10.18 6.69
C ARG A 115 -6.72 -10.14 8.12
N VAL A 116 -6.46 -11.17 8.92
CA VAL A 116 -6.91 -11.22 10.33
C VAL A 116 -6.26 -10.10 11.15
N TRP A 117 -4.95 -9.88 10.99
CA TRP A 117 -4.24 -8.80 11.67
C TRP A 117 -4.76 -7.42 11.26
N LEU A 118 -5.04 -7.22 9.96
CA LEU A 118 -5.58 -5.95 9.48
C LEU A 118 -6.95 -5.64 10.10
N MET A 119 -7.79 -6.66 10.28
CA MET A 119 -9.14 -6.51 10.85
C MET A 119 -9.16 -6.41 12.38
N SER A 120 -8.03 -6.61 13.06
CA SER A 120 -7.90 -6.43 14.51
C SER A 120 -7.94 -4.98 14.96
#